data_AF-A0A525WA26-F1
#
_entry.id   AF-A0A525WA26-F1
#
_cell.length_a   1.000
_cell.length_b   1.000
_cell.length_c   1.000
_cell.angle_alpha   90.00
_cell.angle_beta   90.00
_cell.angle_gamma   90.00
#
_symmetry.space_group_name_H-M   'P 1'
#
loop_
_entity.id
_entity.type
_entity.pdbx_description
1 polymer ?
#
loop_
_entity_poly.entity_id
_entity_poly.type
_entity_poly.pdbx_seq_one_letter_code
_entity_poly.pdbx_strand_id
1 'polypeptide(L)'
;MRDKTQSNSWPLWIGAIALCFLAGGCKPDDSPFKAENESLRKQLAKEESVVTSLQDGNKVMQQQIDLLNQELRDAKKSAEGAKADAKAAAADLAMQAAQAKKLTAEVQKTVAAQAAQNIYVEEKGTQTDDLPRPLSNVAKSAEDALSRNGYHIKVSIKTDQKAIYVTERKVSPAASLETPGSRNQYVVSLHALPANITRLSVKAEYEKLAQGGRVLSVSAEEVAEIERSLIREINKSLASTSKT
;
A
#
# COMPACT_ATOMS: atom_id res chain seq x y z
N MET A 1 -132.51 59.01 26.86
CA MET A 1 -133.30 58.38 25.78
C MET A 1 -132.92 56.90 25.78
N ARG A 2 -133.63 55.96 26.45
CA ARG A 2 -134.90 55.29 26.07
C ARG A 2 -134.97 55.07 24.55
N ASP A 3 -134.97 53.86 23.98
CA ASP A 3 -135.69 52.61 24.29
C ASP A 3 -134.85 51.35 23.93
N LYS A 4 -134.86 50.23 24.69
CA LYS A 4 -135.80 49.07 24.64
C LYS A 4 -135.74 48.34 23.28
N THR A 5 -135.37 47.06 23.12
CA THR A 5 -136.06 45.80 23.56
C THR A 5 -135.24 44.62 22.98
N GLN A 6 -134.60 43.74 23.77
CA GLN A 6 -135.06 42.43 24.26
C GLN A 6 -135.43 41.37 23.19
N SER A 7 -134.77 40.19 23.22
CA SER A 7 -135.32 38.81 23.04
C SER A 7 -134.20 37.86 22.55
N ASN A 8 -133.58 37.06 23.43
CA ASN A 8 -133.99 35.72 23.90
C ASN A 8 -133.74 34.58 22.88
N SER A 9 -132.65 33.83 23.06
CA SER A 9 -132.60 32.35 22.98
C SER A 9 -131.15 31.83 23.10
N TRP A 10 -130.85 31.24 24.26
CA TRP A 10 -129.83 30.20 24.43
C TRP A 10 -130.59 28.87 24.65
N PRO A 11 -130.03 27.65 24.56
CA PRO A 11 -128.66 27.25 24.16
C PRO A 11 -128.63 25.95 23.30
N LEU A 12 -127.79 25.86 22.25
CA LEU A 12 -127.52 24.57 21.56
C LEU A 12 -126.05 24.38 21.13
N TRP A 13 -125.12 25.16 21.68
CA TRP A 13 -123.72 25.20 21.21
C TRP A 13 -122.69 24.62 22.20
N ILE A 14 -123.13 23.94 23.27
CA ILE A 14 -122.22 23.32 24.26
C ILE A 14 -121.92 21.84 23.92
N GLY A 15 -122.62 21.23 22.95
CA GLY A 15 -122.37 19.85 22.52
C GLY A 15 -121.24 19.67 21.50
N ALA A 16 -120.83 20.73 20.79
CA ALA A 16 -119.87 20.62 19.69
C ALA A 16 -118.40 20.86 20.09
N ILE A 17 -118.15 21.43 21.27
CA ILE A 17 -116.79 21.74 21.75
C ILE A 17 -116.15 20.54 22.48
N ALA A 18 -116.96 19.55 22.91
CA ALA A 18 -116.45 18.36 23.59
C ALA A 18 -115.86 17.28 22.65
N LEU A 19 -116.08 17.38 21.32
CA LEU A 19 -115.48 16.45 20.35
C LEU A 19 -114.15 16.95 19.73
N CYS A 20 -113.82 18.24 19.86
CA CYS A 20 -112.60 18.82 19.29
C CYS A 20 -111.36 18.69 20.19
N PHE A 21 -111.50 18.24 21.44
CA PHE A 21 -110.37 18.05 22.37
C PHE A 21 -109.81 16.62 22.40
N LEU A 22 -110.32 15.68 21.58
CA LEU A 22 -109.82 14.31 21.50
C LEU A 22 -108.98 14.00 20.24
N ALA A 23 -108.69 15.00 19.40
CA ALA A 23 -107.91 14.84 18.16
C ALA A 23 -106.64 15.71 18.09
N GLY A 24 -106.14 16.19 19.23
CA GLY A 24 -104.89 16.99 19.33
C GLY A 24 -103.67 16.19 19.81
N GLY A 25 -103.70 14.86 19.72
CA GLY A 25 -102.69 13.95 20.26
C GLY A 25 -101.92 13.17 19.21
N CYS A 26 -101.59 13.74 18.04
CA CYS A 26 -100.59 13.15 17.14
C CYS A 26 -99.21 13.69 17.48
N LYS A 27 -98.44 12.91 18.26
CA LYS A 27 -96.98 13.03 18.22
C LYS A 27 -96.53 12.79 16.76
N PRO A 28 -95.52 13.51 16.24
CA PRO A 28 -94.93 13.14 14.96
C PRO A 28 -94.46 11.69 15.05
N ASP A 29 -94.90 10.92 14.08
CA ASP A 29 -94.61 9.51 13.88
C ASP A 29 -93.09 9.27 13.93
N ASP A 30 -92.56 8.87 15.09
CA ASP A 30 -91.21 8.32 15.23
C ASP A 30 -91.25 6.88 14.70
N SER A 31 -91.37 6.79 13.39
CA SER A 31 -91.28 5.54 12.66
C SER A 31 -89.93 4.88 12.98
N PRO A 32 -89.88 3.62 13.45
CA PRO A 32 -88.62 2.91 13.71
C PRO A 32 -87.72 2.87 12.47
N PHE A 33 -88.32 2.96 11.28
CA PHE A 33 -87.60 3.07 10.01
C PHE A 33 -86.78 4.36 9.87
N LYS A 34 -87.14 5.47 10.54
CA LYS A 34 -86.38 6.73 10.45
C LYS A 34 -85.08 6.66 11.25
N ALA A 35 -85.14 6.08 12.46
CA ALA A 35 -83.96 5.84 13.29
C ALA A 35 -83.03 4.80 12.65
N GLU A 36 -83.60 3.73 12.10
CA GLU A 36 -82.85 2.71 11.35
C GLU A 36 -82.19 3.31 10.10
N ASN A 37 -82.90 4.14 9.32
CA ASN A 37 -82.37 4.81 8.14
C ASN A 37 -81.24 5.81 8.50
N GLU A 38 -81.35 6.52 9.63
CA GLU A 38 -80.27 7.36 10.13
C GLU A 38 -79.04 6.53 10.55
N SER A 39 -79.26 5.37 11.18
CA SER A 39 -78.18 4.44 11.54
C SER A 39 -77.48 3.84 10.31
N LEU A 40 -78.24 3.48 9.28
CA LEU A 40 -77.73 2.99 7.99
C LEU A 40 -76.94 4.07 7.26
N ARG A 41 -77.40 5.33 7.28
CA ARG A 41 -76.64 6.46 6.73
C ARG A 41 -75.33 6.69 7.47
N LYS A 42 -75.34 6.57 8.81
CA LYS A 42 -74.12 6.67 9.62
C LYS A 42 -73.15 5.52 9.35
N GLN A 43 -73.64 4.31 9.12
CA GLN A 43 -72.81 3.17 8.72
C GLN A 43 -72.25 3.37 7.31
N LEU A 44 -73.08 3.80 6.37
CA LEU A 44 -72.66 4.08 4.99
C LEU A 44 -71.60 5.18 4.93
N ALA A 45 -71.75 6.27 5.69
CA ALA A 45 -70.73 7.31 5.80
C ALA A 45 -69.40 6.81 6.39
N LYS A 46 -69.45 5.84 7.31
CA LYS A 46 -68.24 5.20 7.86
C LYS A 46 -67.57 4.30 6.82
N GLU A 47 -68.36 3.49 6.12
CA GLU A 47 -67.86 2.63 5.03
C GLU A 47 -67.26 3.47 3.90
N GLU A 48 -67.91 4.56 3.49
CA GLU A 48 -67.37 5.52 2.51
C GLU A 48 -66.05 6.14 2.99
N SER A 49 -65.97 6.53 4.26
CA SER A 49 -64.72 7.05 4.85
C SER A 49 -63.60 6.02 4.87
N VAL A 50 -63.91 4.73 5.12
CA VAL A 50 -62.93 3.64 5.07
C VAL A 50 -62.47 3.42 3.62
N VAL A 51 -63.39 3.45 2.66
CA VAL A 51 -63.06 3.33 1.23
C VAL A 51 -62.16 4.48 0.77
N THR A 52 -62.46 5.73 1.17
CA THR A 52 -61.59 6.87 0.84
C THR A 52 -60.21 6.71 1.48
N SER A 53 -60.13 6.29 2.75
CA SER A 53 -58.85 6.07 3.43
C SER A 53 -58.01 4.97 2.77
N LEU A 54 -58.63 3.88 2.30
CA LEU A 54 -57.95 2.81 1.57
C LEU A 54 -57.49 3.26 0.18
N GLN A 55 -58.29 4.06 -0.53
CA GLN A 55 -57.90 4.63 -1.82
C GLN A 55 -56.68 5.56 -1.67
N ASP A 56 -56.68 6.42 -0.66
CA ASP A 56 -55.55 7.30 -0.39
C ASP A 56 -54.32 6.52 0.08
N GLY A 57 -54.50 5.47 0.90
CA GLY A 57 -53.42 4.54 1.25
C GLY A 57 -52.80 3.85 0.03
N ASN A 58 -53.62 3.44 -0.95
CA ASN A 58 -53.12 2.84 -2.19
C ASN A 58 -52.33 3.84 -3.05
N LYS A 59 -52.76 5.11 -3.12
CA LYS A 59 -52.00 6.18 -3.80
C LYS A 59 -50.64 6.40 -3.15
N VAL A 60 -50.60 6.49 -1.81
CA VAL A 60 -49.34 6.67 -1.07
C VAL A 60 -48.41 5.47 -1.31
N MET A 61 -48.94 4.25 -1.29
CA MET A 61 -48.15 3.05 -1.56
C MET A 61 -47.60 3.03 -2.98
N GLN A 62 -48.40 3.43 -3.99
CA GLN A 62 -47.93 3.58 -5.38
C GLN A 62 -46.84 4.63 -5.50
N GLN A 63 -47.00 5.80 -4.86
CA GLN A 63 -45.96 6.84 -4.82
C GLN A 63 -44.67 6.32 -4.18
N GLN A 64 -44.78 5.51 -3.12
CA GLN A 64 -43.62 4.93 -2.45
C GLN A 64 -42.90 3.88 -3.32
N ILE A 65 -43.65 3.09 -4.09
CA ILE A 65 -43.10 2.15 -5.09
C ILE A 65 -42.37 2.93 -6.21
N ASP A 66 -42.98 4.01 -6.70
CA ASP A 66 -42.37 4.85 -7.74
C ASP A 66 -41.07 5.50 -7.26
N LEU A 67 -41.07 6.01 -6.03
CA LEU A 67 -39.88 6.60 -5.39
C LEU A 67 -38.77 5.54 -5.25
N LEU A 68 -39.08 4.36 -4.73
CA LEU A 68 -38.11 3.27 -4.58
C LEU A 68 -37.53 2.83 -5.93
N ASN A 69 -38.36 2.76 -6.97
CA ASN A 69 -37.90 2.45 -8.32
C ASN A 69 -36.99 3.53 -8.89
N GLN A 70 -37.26 4.80 -8.58
CA GLN A 70 -36.40 5.90 -8.96
C GLN A 70 -35.06 5.84 -8.21
N GLU A 71 -35.09 5.67 -6.89
CA GLU A 71 -33.88 5.53 -6.07
C GLU A 71 -33.03 4.34 -6.52
N LEU A 72 -33.64 3.20 -6.87
CA LEU A 72 -32.93 2.05 -7.42
C LEU A 72 -32.24 2.36 -8.75
N ARG A 73 -32.91 3.10 -9.64
CA ARG A 73 -32.32 3.51 -10.92
C ARG A 73 -31.15 4.48 -10.72
N ASP A 74 -31.33 5.45 -9.84
CA ASP A 74 -30.31 6.47 -9.56
C ASP A 74 -29.09 5.86 -8.85
N ALA A 75 -29.31 5.00 -7.86
CA ALA A 75 -28.25 4.25 -7.19
C ALA A 75 -27.51 3.32 -8.16
N LYS A 76 -28.23 2.61 -9.04
CA LYS A 76 -27.60 1.77 -10.07
C LYS A 76 -26.74 2.60 -11.02
N LYS A 77 -27.24 3.73 -11.50
CA LYS A 77 -26.50 4.62 -12.41
C LYS A 77 -25.25 5.19 -11.73
N SER A 78 -25.37 5.60 -10.46
CA SER A 78 -24.23 6.07 -9.66
C SER A 78 -23.18 4.98 -9.46
N ALA A 79 -23.59 3.75 -9.13
CA ALA A 79 -22.69 2.62 -8.95
C ALA A 79 -22.00 2.20 -10.26
N GLU A 80 -22.71 2.22 -11.39
CA GLU A 80 -22.12 1.98 -12.72
C GLU A 80 -21.11 3.07 -13.09
N GLY A 81 -21.40 4.34 -12.79
CA GLY A 81 -20.45 5.46 -12.94
C GLY A 81 -19.18 5.27 -12.10
N ALA A 82 -19.34 5.03 -10.80
CA ALA A 82 -18.21 4.79 -9.89
C ALA A 82 -17.36 3.58 -10.32
N LYS A 83 -18.00 2.52 -10.84
CA LYS A 83 -17.29 1.36 -11.39
C LYS A 83 -16.53 1.69 -12.68
N ALA A 84 -17.07 2.55 -13.53
CA ALA A 84 -16.38 3.02 -14.73
C ALA A 84 -15.17 3.89 -14.37
N ASP A 85 -15.33 4.81 -13.43
CA ASP A 85 -14.24 5.68 -12.95
C ASP A 85 -13.13 4.86 -12.27
N ALA A 86 -13.49 3.88 -11.43
CA ALA A 86 -12.53 2.97 -10.81
C ALA A 86 -11.74 2.15 -11.85
N LYS A 87 -12.40 1.71 -12.93
CA LYS A 87 -11.72 1.01 -14.03
C LYS A 87 -10.78 1.93 -14.80
N ALA A 88 -11.18 3.17 -15.06
CA ALA A 88 -10.32 4.16 -15.72
C ALA A 88 -9.08 4.46 -14.87
N ALA A 89 -9.26 4.73 -13.57
CA ALA A 89 -8.17 4.95 -12.64
C ALA A 89 -7.22 3.74 -12.53
N ALA A 90 -7.76 2.51 -12.53
CA ALA A 90 -6.95 1.30 -12.53
C ALA A 90 -6.14 1.13 -13.82
N ALA A 91 -6.70 1.48 -14.98
CA ALA A 91 -5.98 1.46 -16.25
C ALA A 91 -4.84 2.50 -16.28
N ASP A 92 -5.09 3.71 -15.78
CA ASP A 92 -4.08 4.76 -15.67
C ASP A 92 -2.93 4.36 -14.73
N LEU A 93 -3.26 3.78 -13.56
CA LEU A 93 -2.26 3.26 -12.64
C LEU A 93 -1.43 2.12 -13.26
N ALA A 94 -2.06 1.24 -14.05
CA ALA A 94 -1.35 0.18 -14.76
C ALA A 94 -0.38 0.74 -15.82
N MET A 95 -0.78 1.78 -16.56
CA MET A 95 0.09 2.48 -17.51
C MET A 95 1.27 3.16 -16.80
N GLN A 96 1.01 3.87 -15.70
CA GLN A 96 2.06 4.49 -14.89
C GLN A 96 3.02 3.45 -14.31
N ALA A 97 2.52 2.32 -13.81
CA ALA A 97 3.35 1.23 -13.32
C ALA A 97 4.21 0.61 -14.43
N ALA A 98 3.67 0.47 -15.65
CA ALA A 98 4.43 -0.01 -16.80
C ALA A 98 5.53 0.98 -17.22
N GLN A 99 5.24 2.28 -17.20
CA GLN A 99 6.23 3.34 -17.45
C GLN A 99 7.30 3.37 -16.35
N ALA A 100 6.92 3.29 -15.08
CA ALA A 100 7.84 3.23 -13.95
C ALA A 100 8.76 2.00 -14.03
N LYS A 101 8.23 0.84 -14.44
CA LYS A 101 9.06 -0.36 -14.70
C LYS A 101 10.05 -0.16 -15.85
N LYS A 102 9.64 0.50 -16.94
CA LYS A 102 10.55 0.83 -18.06
C LYS A 102 11.65 1.78 -17.60
N LEU A 103 11.30 2.87 -16.92
CA LEU A 103 12.25 3.82 -16.36
C LEU A 103 13.18 3.16 -15.33
N THR A 104 12.67 2.25 -14.49
CA THR A 104 13.48 1.51 -13.53
C THR A 104 14.45 0.56 -14.24
N ALA A 105 14.02 -0.15 -15.29
CA ALA A 105 14.90 -1.00 -16.09
C ALA A 105 15.97 -0.17 -16.83
N GLU A 106 15.63 1.03 -17.28
CA GLU A 106 16.55 1.97 -17.91
C GLU A 106 17.55 2.54 -16.89
N VAL A 107 17.08 2.97 -15.71
CA VAL A 107 17.92 3.38 -14.57
C VAL A 107 18.82 2.22 -14.12
N GLN A 108 18.33 0.99 -14.09
CA GLN A 108 19.16 -0.15 -13.70
C GLN A 108 20.19 -0.49 -14.78
N LYS A 109 19.87 -0.32 -16.06
CA LYS A 109 20.86 -0.42 -17.16
C LYS A 109 21.87 0.71 -17.11
N THR A 110 21.47 1.95 -16.82
CA THR A 110 22.39 3.08 -16.69
C THR A 110 23.20 3.00 -15.41
N VAL A 111 22.66 2.50 -14.30
CA VAL A 111 23.39 2.21 -13.06
C VAL A 111 24.32 1.02 -13.26
N ALA A 112 23.94 -0.01 -14.00
CA ALA A 112 24.84 -1.12 -14.32
C ALA A 112 25.95 -0.68 -15.30
N ALA A 113 25.63 0.16 -16.29
CA ALA A 113 26.61 0.74 -17.21
C ALA A 113 27.52 1.77 -16.51
N GLN A 114 26.96 2.59 -15.62
CA GLN A 114 27.73 3.50 -14.76
C GLN A 114 28.51 2.72 -13.71
N ALA A 115 28.03 1.62 -13.13
CA ALA A 115 28.82 0.76 -12.25
C ALA A 115 29.96 0.07 -13.04
N ALA A 116 29.73 -0.30 -14.29
CA ALA A 116 30.78 -0.80 -15.17
C ALA A 116 31.79 0.30 -15.55
N GLN A 117 31.38 1.57 -15.66
CA GLN A 117 32.26 2.70 -15.96
C GLN A 117 32.91 3.34 -14.71
N ASN A 118 32.30 3.22 -13.54
CA ASN A 118 32.69 3.87 -12.28
C ASN A 118 33.37 2.90 -11.29
N ILE A 119 33.57 1.63 -11.67
CA ILE A 119 34.54 0.70 -11.08
C ILE A 119 35.74 0.52 -12.04
N TYR A 120 36.08 1.57 -12.79
CA TYR A 120 37.44 1.80 -13.28
C TYR A 120 38.02 3.03 -12.56
N VAL A 121 37.92 3.04 -11.23
CA VAL A 121 39.01 3.62 -10.46
C VAL A 121 40.07 2.51 -10.44
N GLU A 122 40.90 2.45 -11.48
CA GLU A 122 42.28 2.07 -11.23
C GLU A 122 42.73 2.96 -10.09
N GLU A 123 42.89 2.40 -8.88
CA GLU A 123 43.80 2.99 -7.92
C GLU A 123 45.15 3.03 -8.64
N LYS A 124 45.44 4.15 -9.32
CA LYS A 124 46.68 4.35 -10.08
C LYS A 124 47.84 3.82 -9.24
N GLY A 125 48.45 2.72 -9.71
CA GLY A 125 49.60 2.09 -9.07
C GLY A 125 49.33 0.81 -8.25
N THR A 126 48.11 0.27 -8.17
CA THR A 126 47.87 -1.05 -7.54
C THR A 126 47.88 -2.19 -8.56
N GLN A 127 48.52 -3.30 -8.23
CA GLN A 127 48.41 -4.52 -9.03
C GLN A 127 47.04 -5.18 -8.85
N THR A 128 46.40 -5.57 -9.95
CA THR A 128 45.09 -6.21 -9.95
C THR A 128 45.09 -7.52 -10.72
N ASP A 129 44.23 -8.46 -10.31
CA ASP A 129 44.06 -9.76 -10.96
C ASP A 129 42.60 -10.21 -10.85
N ASP A 130 42.03 -10.71 -11.94
CA ASP A 130 40.63 -11.15 -12.01
C ASP A 130 40.55 -12.69 -11.93
N LEU A 131 39.99 -13.17 -10.82
CA LEU A 131 40.00 -14.59 -10.46
C LEU A 131 38.64 -15.23 -10.74
N PRO A 132 38.55 -16.35 -11.50
CA PRO A 132 37.30 -17.03 -11.81
C PRO A 132 36.84 -17.93 -10.64
N ARG A 133 36.65 -17.30 -9.48
CA ARG A 133 36.27 -17.92 -8.20
C ARG A 133 35.37 -16.96 -7.41
N PRO A 134 34.40 -17.47 -6.64
CA PRO A 134 33.54 -16.63 -5.81
C PRO A 134 34.34 -15.93 -4.70
N LEU A 135 33.83 -14.77 -4.27
CA LEU A 135 34.49 -13.89 -3.29
C LEU A 135 34.86 -14.62 -2.00
N SER A 136 34.00 -15.51 -1.50
CA SER A 136 34.23 -16.29 -0.29
C SER A 136 35.49 -17.16 -0.36
N ASN A 137 35.74 -17.80 -1.50
CA ASN A 137 36.90 -18.67 -1.69
C ASN A 137 38.18 -17.84 -1.79
N VAL A 138 38.15 -16.74 -2.56
CA VAL A 138 39.29 -15.83 -2.70
C VAL A 138 39.63 -15.17 -1.37
N ALA A 139 38.62 -14.72 -0.63
CA ALA A 139 38.77 -14.15 0.71
C ALA A 139 39.49 -15.12 1.65
N LYS A 140 39.03 -16.36 1.75
CA LYS A 140 39.65 -17.37 2.61
C LYS A 140 41.10 -17.66 2.20
N SER A 141 41.34 -17.89 0.90
CA SER A 141 42.69 -18.16 0.42
C SER A 141 43.65 -16.99 0.58
N ALA A 142 43.16 -15.75 0.53
CA ALA A 142 43.95 -14.55 0.81
C ALA A 142 44.33 -14.46 2.29
N GLU A 143 43.39 -14.71 3.21
CA GLU A 143 43.66 -14.77 4.65
C GLU A 143 44.67 -15.86 5.00
N ASP A 144 44.51 -17.05 4.40
CA ASP A 144 45.43 -18.17 4.58
C ASP A 144 46.82 -17.84 4.03
N ALA A 145 46.90 -17.21 2.85
CA ALA A 145 48.18 -16.81 2.26
C ALA A 145 48.91 -15.77 3.12
N LEU A 146 48.21 -14.75 3.61
CA LEU A 146 48.77 -13.74 4.51
C LEU A 146 49.26 -14.39 5.81
N SER A 147 48.44 -15.23 6.43
CA SER A 147 48.76 -15.90 7.69
C SER A 147 49.96 -16.85 7.56
N ARG A 148 50.03 -17.65 6.49
CA ARG A 148 51.17 -18.54 6.21
C ARG A 148 52.48 -17.78 6.00
N ASN A 149 52.41 -16.56 5.47
CA ASN A 149 53.56 -15.68 5.32
C ASN A 149 53.81 -14.83 6.58
N GLY A 150 53.10 -15.07 7.68
CA GLY A 150 53.28 -14.40 8.96
C GLY A 150 52.83 -12.93 8.96
N TYR A 151 51.91 -12.56 8.07
CA TYR A 151 51.25 -11.26 8.10
C TYR A 151 49.95 -11.35 8.90
N HIS A 152 49.90 -10.65 10.03
CA HIS A 152 48.68 -10.54 10.82
C HIS A 152 47.76 -9.46 10.24
N ILE A 153 46.46 -9.72 10.23
CA ILE A 153 45.46 -8.78 9.73
C ILE A 153 45.09 -7.81 10.86
N LYS A 154 45.40 -6.53 10.68
CA LYS A 154 45.07 -5.45 11.62
C LYS A 154 43.62 -5.02 11.50
N VAL A 155 43.14 -4.89 10.25
CA VAL A 155 41.76 -4.47 9.95
C VAL A 155 41.20 -5.40 8.89
N SER A 156 39.97 -5.86 9.12
CA SER A 156 39.20 -6.62 8.14
C SER A 156 37.80 -6.02 8.00
N ILE A 157 37.38 -5.79 6.77
CA ILE A 157 36.02 -5.39 6.41
C ILE A 157 35.51 -6.44 5.43
N LYS A 158 34.41 -7.12 5.75
CA LYS A 158 33.80 -8.14 4.90
C LYS A 158 32.34 -7.78 4.66
N THR A 159 31.93 -7.74 3.41
CA THR A 159 30.54 -7.60 2.97
C THR A 159 30.27 -8.61 1.86
N ASP A 160 29.01 -8.73 1.45
CA ASP A 160 28.60 -9.68 0.40
C ASP A 160 29.23 -9.38 -0.97
N GLN A 161 29.68 -8.14 -1.19
CA GLN A 161 30.23 -7.68 -2.46
C GLN A 161 31.70 -7.28 -2.39
N LYS A 162 32.26 -7.06 -1.19
CA LYS A 162 33.63 -6.56 -1.01
C LYS A 162 34.29 -7.15 0.23
N ALA A 163 35.58 -7.43 0.15
CA ALA A 163 36.39 -7.69 1.33
C ALA A 163 37.67 -6.84 1.29
N ILE A 164 38.05 -6.23 2.41
CA ILE A 164 39.28 -5.44 2.54
C ILE A 164 40.05 -5.95 3.74
N TYR A 165 41.35 -6.20 3.56
CA TYR A 165 42.27 -6.60 4.60
C TYR A 165 43.44 -5.63 4.64
N VAL A 166 43.75 -5.13 5.83
CA VAL A 166 44.97 -4.34 6.08
C VAL A 166 45.83 -5.15 7.03
N THR A 167 47.06 -5.44 6.62
CA THR A 167 47.98 -6.18 7.49
C THR A 167 48.64 -5.24 8.49
N GLU A 168 49.15 -5.82 9.56
CA GLU A 168 50.18 -5.17 10.37
C GLU A 168 51.46 -4.98 9.56
N ARG A 169 52.26 -4.02 10.02
CA ARG A 169 53.55 -3.73 9.44
C ARG A 169 54.57 -4.72 9.98
N LYS A 170 55.11 -5.56 9.09
CA LYS A 170 56.07 -6.61 9.42
C LYS A 170 57.46 -6.21 8.94
N VAL A 171 58.48 -6.40 9.76
CA VAL A 171 59.88 -6.38 9.31
C VAL A 171 60.29 -7.80 8.97
N SER A 172 60.64 -8.03 7.71
CA SER A 172 61.02 -9.35 7.21
C SER A 172 62.35 -9.79 7.84
N PRO A 173 62.40 -10.95 8.53
CA PRO A 173 63.68 -11.58 8.84
C PRO A 173 64.35 -12.01 7.53
N ALA A 174 65.67 -12.18 7.53
CA ALA A 174 66.52 -12.33 6.34
C ALA A 174 66.17 -13.49 5.36
N ALA A 175 65.16 -14.31 5.65
CA ALA A 175 64.72 -15.45 4.84
C ALA A 175 63.18 -15.48 4.60
N SER A 176 62.52 -14.33 4.53
CA SER A 176 61.10 -14.23 4.11
C SER A 176 60.98 -13.73 2.68
N LEU A 177 59.75 -13.73 2.15
CA LEU A 177 59.30 -13.41 0.77
C LEU A 177 59.93 -12.15 0.12
N GLU A 178 60.68 -11.35 0.87
CA GLU A 178 61.19 -10.04 0.50
C GLU A 178 62.60 -9.82 1.05
N THR A 179 63.34 -8.92 0.40
CA THR A 179 64.77 -8.73 0.67
C THR A 179 65.06 -8.55 2.17
N PRO A 180 66.17 -9.11 2.70
CA PRO A 180 66.53 -9.02 4.12
C PRO A 180 66.48 -7.57 4.63
N GLY A 181 65.76 -7.32 5.72
CA GLY A 181 65.62 -5.97 6.28
C GLY A 181 64.54 -5.10 5.61
N SER A 182 63.60 -5.69 4.88
CA SER A 182 62.41 -4.97 4.37
C SER A 182 61.32 -4.84 5.44
N ARG A 183 60.55 -3.75 5.37
CA ARG A 183 59.38 -3.48 6.22
C ARG A 183 58.16 -3.29 5.35
N ASN A 184 57.17 -4.17 5.53
CA ASN A 184 56.08 -4.31 4.58
C ASN A 184 54.74 -4.28 5.28
N GLN A 185 53.79 -3.60 4.64
CA GLN A 185 52.40 -3.60 5.01
C GLN A 185 51.56 -3.72 3.74
N TYR A 186 50.50 -4.52 3.80
CA TYR A 186 49.65 -4.77 2.65
C TYR A 186 48.24 -4.28 2.89
N VAL A 187 47.63 -3.76 1.83
CA VAL A 187 46.19 -3.58 1.70
C VAL A 187 45.72 -4.48 0.57
N VAL A 188 44.86 -5.43 0.89
CA VAL A 188 44.25 -6.35 -0.07
C VAL A 188 42.77 -5.99 -0.17
N SER A 189 42.31 -5.66 -1.37
CA SER A 189 40.90 -5.40 -1.68
C SER A 189 40.39 -6.46 -2.64
N LEU A 190 39.24 -7.04 -2.32
CA LEU A 190 38.54 -8.02 -3.10
C LEU A 190 37.16 -7.48 -3.46
N HIS A 191 36.78 -7.57 -4.73
CA HIS A 191 35.47 -7.13 -5.20
C HIS A 191 34.78 -8.26 -5.98
N ALA A 192 33.56 -8.61 -5.60
CA ALA A 192 32.74 -9.55 -6.34
C ALA A 192 32.30 -8.92 -7.67
N LEU A 193 32.65 -9.56 -8.78
CA LEU A 193 32.17 -9.22 -10.11
C LEU A 193 31.05 -10.19 -10.53
N PRO A 194 30.23 -9.82 -11.53
CA PRO A 194 29.25 -10.74 -12.11
C PRO A 194 29.90 -12.05 -12.58
N ALA A 195 29.11 -13.13 -12.66
CA ALA A 195 29.56 -14.46 -13.09
C ALA A 195 30.57 -15.19 -12.17
N ASN A 196 30.49 -14.95 -10.85
CA ASN A 196 31.38 -15.57 -9.84
C ASN A 196 32.88 -15.29 -10.09
N ILE A 197 33.18 -14.11 -10.63
CA ILE A 197 34.54 -13.61 -10.78
C ILE A 197 34.82 -12.70 -9.58
N THR A 198 36.04 -12.72 -9.07
CA THR A 198 36.49 -11.81 -8.01
C THR A 198 37.70 -11.03 -8.49
N ARG A 199 37.61 -9.71 -8.43
CA ARG A 199 38.76 -8.83 -8.65
C ARG A 199 39.57 -8.72 -7.37
N LEU A 200 40.82 -9.15 -7.43
CA LEU A 200 41.83 -8.97 -6.41
C LEU A 200 42.64 -7.72 -6.73
N SER A 201 42.85 -6.86 -5.74
CA SER A 201 43.70 -5.68 -5.84
C SER A 201 44.64 -5.67 -4.63
N VAL A 202 45.93 -5.51 -4.88
CA VAL A 202 46.95 -5.52 -3.84
C VAL A 202 47.73 -4.22 -3.91
N LYS A 203 47.91 -3.61 -2.73
CA LYS A 203 48.76 -2.45 -2.54
C LYS A 203 49.76 -2.73 -1.42
N ALA A 204 51.03 -2.48 -1.67
CA ALA A 204 52.09 -2.67 -0.69
C ALA A 204 52.70 -1.32 -0.29
N GLU A 205 52.84 -1.11 1.02
CA GLU A 205 53.73 -0.10 1.57
C GLU A 205 55.03 -0.80 1.94
N TYR A 206 55.98 -0.76 1.00
CA TYR A 206 57.27 -1.42 1.09
C TYR A 206 58.37 -0.40 1.39
N GLU A 207 59.17 -0.70 2.40
CA GLU A 207 60.33 0.08 2.77
C GLU A 207 61.55 -0.82 2.94
N LYS A 208 62.70 -0.36 2.47
CA LYS A 208 63.97 -1.09 2.63
C LYS A 208 64.78 -0.47 3.76
N LEU A 209 65.12 -1.24 4.78
CA LEU A 209 65.92 -0.76 5.91
C LEU A 209 67.41 -1.07 5.67
N ALA A 210 68.26 -0.06 5.80
CA ALA A 210 69.70 -0.20 5.84
C ALA A 210 70.21 -0.52 7.25
N GLN A 211 71.47 -0.96 7.36
CA GLN A 211 72.14 -1.14 8.65
C GLN A 211 72.11 0.19 9.44
N GLY A 212 71.54 0.15 10.65
CA GLY A 212 71.31 1.34 11.49
C GLY A 212 69.91 1.96 11.39
N GLY A 213 68.94 1.29 10.77
CA GLY A 213 67.52 1.70 10.82
C GLY A 213 67.14 2.83 9.86
N ARG A 214 68.02 3.20 8.93
CA ARG A 214 67.74 4.19 7.89
C ARG A 214 66.86 3.57 6.80
N VAL A 215 65.81 4.29 6.40
CA VAL A 215 64.92 3.87 5.30
C VAL A 215 65.55 4.31 3.97
N LEU A 216 65.70 3.37 3.03
CA LEU A 216 66.14 3.64 1.66
C LEU A 216 64.93 3.93 0.78
N SER A 217 65.12 4.82 -0.21
CA SER A 217 64.12 5.05 -1.24
C SER A 217 63.91 3.78 -2.07
N VAL A 218 62.65 3.42 -2.30
CA VAL A 218 62.26 2.27 -3.10
C VAL A 218 61.61 2.77 -4.39
N SER A 219 61.93 2.14 -5.51
CA SER A 219 61.29 2.43 -6.79
C SER A 219 59.87 1.87 -6.87
N ALA A 220 59.01 2.49 -7.68
CA ALA A 220 57.66 1.98 -7.91
C ALA A 220 57.65 0.56 -8.53
N GLU A 221 58.68 0.19 -9.28
CA GLU A 221 58.83 -1.14 -9.87
C GLU A 221 59.09 -2.22 -8.82
N GLU A 222 59.93 -1.93 -7.81
CA GLU A 222 60.15 -2.84 -6.68
C GLU A 222 58.86 -3.07 -5.90
N VAL A 223 58.11 -1.99 -5.62
CA VAL A 223 56.79 -2.10 -4.95
C VAL A 223 55.83 -2.95 -5.79
N ALA A 224 55.76 -2.71 -7.10
CA ALA A 224 54.89 -3.47 -8.00
C ALA A 224 55.27 -4.96 -8.09
N GLU A 225 56.56 -5.32 -8.01
CA GLU A 225 57.00 -6.71 -7.97
C GLU A 225 56.60 -7.40 -6.65
N ILE A 226 56.69 -6.69 -5.52
CA ILE A 226 56.21 -7.18 -4.22
C ILE A 226 54.70 -7.43 -4.25
N GLU A 227 53.92 -6.50 -4.81
CA GLU A 227 52.48 -6.66 -5.00
C GLU A 227 52.15 -7.86 -5.90
N ARG A 228 52.83 -8.00 -7.04
CA ARG A 228 52.73 -9.17 -7.93
C ARG A 228 53.10 -10.48 -7.22
N SER A 229 54.11 -10.45 -6.36
CA SER A 229 54.54 -11.62 -5.58
C SER A 229 53.42 -12.11 -4.66
N LEU A 230 52.75 -11.20 -3.94
CA LEU A 230 51.62 -11.56 -3.09
C LEU A 230 50.43 -12.11 -3.90
N ILE A 231 50.11 -11.51 -5.05
CA ILE A 231 49.07 -12.03 -5.96
C ILE A 231 49.39 -13.47 -6.40
N ARG A 232 50.64 -13.75 -6.79
CA ARG A 232 51.08 -15.11 -7.15
C ARG A 232 50.91 -16.09 -5.99
N GLU A 233 51.22 -15.69 -4.76
CA GLU A 233 51.09 -16.55 -3.59
C GLU A 233 49.62 -16.83 -3.23
N ILE A 234 48.73 -15.83 -3.38
CA ILE A 234 47.28 -16.03 -3.22
C ILE A 234 46.75 -16.99 -4.30
N ASN A 235 47.18 -16.83 -5.55
CA ASN A 235 46.83 -17.74 -6.64
C ASN A 235 47.30 -19.17 -6.39
N LYS A 236 48.52 -19.34 -5.88
CA LYS A 236 49.05 -20.64 -5.46
C LYS A 236 48.23 -21.24 -4.31
N SER A 237 47.83 -20.42 -3.33
CA SER A 237 46.90 -20.81 -2.25
C SER A 237 45.59 -21.36 -2.84
N LEU A 238 44.98 -20.61 -3.76
CA LEU A 238 43.72 -20.97 -4.42
C LEU A 238 43.82 -22.27 -5.22
N ALA A 239 44.93 -22.46 -5.95
CA ALA A 239 45.18 -23.70 -6.68
C ALA A 239 45.35 -24.91 -5.74
N SER A 240 46.01 -24.73 -4.60
CA SER A 240 46.19 -25.79 -3.61
C SER A 240 44.88 -26.22 -2.94
N THR A 241 43.98 -25.29 -2.64
CA THR A 241 42.67 -25.59 -2.05
C THR A 241 41.75 -26.36 -3.00
N SER A 242 41.95 -26.25 -4.32
CA SER A 242 41.14 -26.98 -5.31
C SER A 242 41.52 -28.46 -5.51
N LYS A 243 42.64 -28.91 -4.93
CA LYS A 243 43.16 -30.29 -5.08
C LYS A 243 42.85 -31.22 -3.91
N THR A 244 42.10 -30.73 -2.92
CA THR A 244 41.61 -31.46 -1.74
C THR A 244 40.10 -31.43 -1.73
#